data_AF-A0A1H9LVL6-F1
#
_entry.id   AF-A0A1H9LVL6-F1
#
_cell.length_a   1.000
_cell.length_b   1.000
_cell.length_c   1.000
_cell.angle_alpha   90.00
_cell.angle_beta   90.00
_cell.angle_gamma   90.00
#
_symmetry.space_group_name_H-M   'P 1'
#
loop_
_entity.id
_entity.type
_entity.pdbx_description
1 polymer ?
#
loop_
_entity_poly.entity_id
_entity_poly.type
_entity_poly.pdbx_seq_one_letter_code
_entity_poly.pdbx_strand_id
1 'polypeptide(L)'
;MTVSVHQTGLGYEYVRCRVGDDDSTIYIHQLVACLEHDPRAVFSDEFDVHHCNHVPWDNRPENVVLEEAYDHRCAHLEGRSPA
;
A
#
# COMPACT_ATOMS: atom_id res chain seq x y z
N MET A 1 8.79 9.73 21.32
CA MET A 1 7.73 9.07 20.53
C MET A 1 8.38 7.88 19.85
N THR A 2 7.89 6.68 20.12
CA THR A 2 8.36 5.47 19.44
C THR A 2 7.33 5.14 18.37
N VAL A 3 7.76 5.01 17.12
CA VAL A 3 6.92 4.49 16.04
C VAL A 3 7.12 2.98 16.01
N SER A 4 6.03 2.21 16.07
CA SER A 4 6.06 0.76 15.91
C SER A 4 5.48 0.37 14.55
N VAL A 5 6.19 -0.52 13.86
CA VAL A 5 5.68 -1.18 12.65
C VAL A 5 5.01 -2.49 13.07
N HIS A 6 3.82 -2.74 12.53
CA HIS A 6 3.02 -3.92 12.75
C HIS A 6 2.86 -4.70 11.45
N GLN A 7 2.50 -5.97 11.54
CA GLN A 7 2.21 -6.80 10.37
C GLN A 7 0.81 -7.38 10.44
N THR A 8 0.14 -7.48 9.29
CA THR A 8 -1.09 -8.26 9.15
C THR A 8 -0.79 -9.76 9.12
N GLY A 9 -1.82 -10.60 9.25
CA GLY A 9 -1.66 -12.06 9.07
C GLY A 9 -1.22 -12.49 7.67
N LEU A 10 -1.25 -11.58 6.70
CA LEU A 10 -0.79 -11.78 5.32
C LEU A 10 0.60 -11.17 5.07
N GLY A 11 1.22 -10.55 6.08
CA GLY A 11 2.59 -10.02 5.99
C GLY A 11 2.71 -8.56 5.58
N TYR A 12 1.60 -7.86 5.29
CA TYR A 12 1.62 -6.42 5.01
C TYR A 12 2.07 -5.64 6.25
N GLU A 13 3.08 -4.80 6.08
CA GLU A 13 3.56 -3.91 7.13
C GLU A 13 2.72 -2.62 7.20
N TYR A 14 2.38 -2.18 8.40
CA TYR A 14 1.62 -0.95 8.63
C TYR A 14 2.03 -0.23 9.92
N VAL A 15 1.75 1.07 9.96
CA VAL A 15 1.79 1.89 11.16
C VAL A 15 0.37 2.33 11.53
N ARG A 16 0.16 2.58 12.82
CA ARG A 16 -1.14 3.02 13.35
C ARG A 16 -0.99 4.37 14.02
N CYS A 17 -1.83 5.32 13.63
CA CYS A 17 -1.90 6.64 14.23
C CYS A 17 -3.19 6.76 15.03
N ARG A 18 -3.07 7.01 16.34
CA ARG A 18 -4.22 7.21 17.23
C ARG A 18 -4.14 8.59 17.86
N VAL A 19 -5.14 9.43 17.58
CA VAL A 19 -5.22 10.80 18.12
C VAL A 19 -6.67 11.09 18.51
N GLY A 20 -6.93 11.18 19.81
CA GLY A 20 -8.30 11.33 20.32
C GLY A 20 -9.15 10.11 19.96
N ASP A 21 -10.27 10.35 19.28
CA ASP A 21 -11.15 9.29 18.77
C ASP A 21 -10.76 8.81 17.36
N ASP A 22 -9.74 9.42 16.74
CA ASP A 22 -9.24 9.00 15.43
C ASP A 22 -8.28 7.80 15.56
N ASP A 23 -8.49 6.81 14.72
CA ASP A 23 -7.68 5.60 14.66
C ASP A 23 -7.43 5.18 13.21
N SER A 24 -6.33 5.69 12.66
CA SER A 24 -5.97 5.53 11.26
C SER A 24 -4.84 4.49 11.09
N THR A 25 -4.96 3.65 10.07
CA THR A 25 -3.92 2.67 9.67
C THR A 25 -3.36 3.07 8.32
N ILE A 26 -2.03 3.08 8.20
CA ILE A 26 -1.33 3.39 6.94
C ILE A 26 -0.34 2.27 6.66
N TYR A 27 -0.40 1.69 5.46
CA TYR A 27 0.54 0.65 5.05
C TYR A 27 1.89 1.24 4.63
N ILE A 28 2.97 0.51 4.91
CA ILE A 28 4.34 0.98 4.59
C ILE A 28 4.52 1.15 3.08
N HIS A 29 3.99 0.26 2.25
CA HIS A 29 4.08 0.39 0.80
C HIS A 29 3.41 1.66 0.26
N GLN A 30 2.30 2.13 0.87
CA GLN A 30 1.67 3.39 0.48
C GLN A 30 2.56 4.59 0.83
N LEU A 31 3.24 4.56 1.98
CA LEU A 31 4.21 5.59 2.35
C LEU A 31 5.42 5.62 1.40
N VAL A 32 5.87 4.45 0.93
CA VAL A 32 6.93 4.34 -0.07
C VAL A 32 6.47 4.89 -1.41
N ALA A 33 5.25 4.60 -1.86
CA ALA A 33 4.70 5.15 -3.09
C ALA A 33 4.61 6.70 -3.07
N CYS A 34 4.41 7.31 -1.90
CA CYS A 34 4.42 8.77 -1.74
C CYS A 34 5.79 9.42 -2.02
N LEU A 35 6.87 8.65 -2.14
CA LEU A 35 8.18 9.19 -2.52
C LEU A 35 8.23 9.59 -4.01
N GLU A 36 7.38 8.98 -4.84
CA GLU A 36 7.37 9.18 -6.30
C GLU A 36 6.03 9.71 -6.83
N HIS A 37 4.93 9.53 -6.08
CA HIS A 37 3.58 9.92 -6.48
C HIS A 37 2.95 10.96 -5.54
N ASP A 38 1.95 11.70 -6.03
CA ASP A 38 1.19 12.63 -5.19
C ASP A 38 0.41 11.85 -4.11
N PRO A 39 0.57 12.19 -2.81
CA PRO A 39 -0.15 11.50 -1.74
C PRO A 39 -1.68 11.50 -1.91
N ARG A 40 -2.26 12.51 -2.56
CA ARG A 40 -3.69 12.54 -2.84
C ARG A 40 -4.11 11.44 -3.81
N ALA A 41 -3.25 11.06 -4.76
CA ALA A 41 -3.51 9.94 -5.65
C ALA A 41 -3.33 8.61 -4.89
N VAL A 42 -2.24 8.46 -4.14
CA VAL A 42 -1.92 7.26 -3.35
C VAL A 42 -3.03 6.89 -2.35
N PHE A 43 -3.67 7.90 -1.74
CA PHE A 43 -4.74 7.70 -0.75
C PHE A 43 -6.15 7.94 -1.31
N SER A 44 -6.30 7.99 -2.64
CA SER A 44 -7.62 8.07 -3.28
C SER A 44 -8.24 6.68 -3.49
N ASP A 45 -9.54 6.63 -3.75
CA ASP A 45 -10.24 5.39 -4.12
C ASP A 45 -10.00 4.99 -5.60
N GLU A 46 -9.28 5.81 -6.37
CA GLU A 46 -9.02 5.60 -7.79
C GLU A 46 -7.79 4.72 -8.04
N PHE A 47 -6.88 4.62 -7.07
CA PHE A 47 -5.62 3.90 -7.21
C PHE A 47 -5.37 2.94 -6.05
N ASP A 48 -4.72 1.83 -6.34
CA ASP A 48 -4.18 0.89 -5.38
C ASP A 48 -2.65 0.84 -5.50
N VAL A 49 -1.97 0.51 -4.40
CA VAL A 49 -0.51 0.35 -4.39
C VAL A 49 -0.16 -1.14 -4.33
N HIS A 50 0.58 -1.61 -5.32
CA HIS A 50 0.90 -3.02 -5.53
C HIS A 50 2.35 -3.37 -5.29
N HIS A 51 2.58 -4.56 -4.75
CA HIS A 51 3.88 -5.22 -4.79
C HIS A 51 4.00 -6.04 -6.08
N CYS A 52 4.90 -5.66 -6.99
CA CYS A 52 5.08 -6.35 -8.26
C CYS A 52 5.42 -7.85 -8.08
N ASN A 53 6.21 -8.18 -7.05
CA ASN A 53 6.59 -9.55 -6.74
C ASN A 53 5.60 -10.31 -5.84
N HIS A 54 4.48 -9.69 -5.45
CA HIS A 54 3.47 -10.25 -4.55
C HIS A 54 3.98 -10.61 -3.14
N VAL A 55 5.13 -10.06 -2.71
CA VAL A 55 5.70 -10.22 -1.37
C VAL A 55 5.36 -9.01 -0.50
N PRO A 56 4.41 -9.11 0.45
CA PRO A 56 3.83 -7.94 1.14
C PRO A 56 4.77 -7.19 2.10
N TRP A 57 5.91 -7.79 2.44
CA TRP A 57 6.96 -7.20 3.28
C TRP A 57 8.15 -6.66 2.48
N ASP A 58 8.15 -6.79 1.14
CA ASP A 58 9.21 -6.25 0.28
C ASP A 58 8.86 -4.83 -0.18
N ASN A 59 9.03 -3.86 0.72
CA ASN A 59 8.67 -2.46 0.52
C ASN A 59 9.75 -1.63 -0.19
N ARG A 60 10.64 -2.26 -0.96
CA ARG A 60 11.63 -1.52 -1.77
C ARG A 60 10.91 -0.69 -2.84
N PRO A 61 11.31 0.56 -3.11
CA PRO A 61 10.62 1.43 -4.07
C PRO A 61 10.45 0.77 -5.45
N GLU A 62 11.46 0.06 -5.93
CA GLU A 62 11.42 -0.64 -7.21
C GLU A 62 10.42 -1.82 -7.29
N ASN A 63 9.84 -2.23 -6.16
CA ASN A 63 8.86 -3.31 -6.07
C ASN A 63 7.44 -2.78 -5.80
N VAL A 64 7.25 -1.47 -5.68
CA VAL A 64 5.97 -0.84 -5.37
C VAL A 64 5.50 -0.02 -6.57
N VAL A 65 4.26 -0.22 -7.00
CA VAL A 65 3.66 0.50 -8.13
C VAL A 65 2.26 1.03 -7.77
N LEU A 66 1.91 2.21 -8.25
CA LEU A 66 0.57 2.77 -8.17
C LEU A 66 -0.22 2.38 -9.43
N GLU A 67 -1.31 1.63 -9.28
CA GLU A 67 -2.17 1.19 -10.38
C GLU A 67 -3.61 1.68 -10.20
N GLU A 68 -4.35 1.85 -11.30
CA GLU A 68 -5.77 2.20 -11.23
C GLU A 68 -6.57 1.05 -10.60
N ALA A 69 -7.40 1.36 -9.60
CA ALA A 69 -8.14 0.38 -8.81
C ALA A 69 -9.11 -0.47 -9.66
N TYR A 70 -9.57 0.06 -10.79
CA TYR A 70 -10.37 -0.70 -11.76
C TYR A 70 -9.55 -1.80 -12.43
N ASP A 71 -8.38 -1.44 -12.96
CA ASP A 71 -7.48 -2.37 -13.63
C ASP A 71 -6.93 -3.42 -12.66
N HIS A 72 -6.63 -3.03 -11.42
CA HIS A 72 -6.19 -3.94 -10.37
C HIS A 72 -7.28 -4.99 -10.01
N ARG A 73 -8.53 -4.58 -9.80
CA ARG A 73 -9.63 -5.54 -9.54
C ARG A 73 -9.86 -6.49 -10.71
N CYS A 74 -9.74 -6.01 -11.95
CA CYS A 74 -9.81 -6.86 -13.14
C CYS A 74 -8.63 -7.83 -13.23
N ALA A 75 -7.40 -7.39 -12.94
CA ALA A 75 -6.21 -8.25 -12.95
C ALA A 75 -6.31 -9.40 -11.93
N HIS A 76 -6.85 -9.14 -10.74
CA HIS A 76 -7.13 -10.19 -9.75
C HIS A 76 -8.15 -11.24 -10.22
N LEU A 77 -9.16 -10.83 -11.00
CA LEU A 77 -10.12 -11.75 -11.61
C LEU A 77 -9.49 -12.55 -12.76
N GLU A 78 -8.54 -11.95 -13.48
CA GLU A 78 -7.87 -12.55 -14.64
C GLU A 78 -6.60 -13.35 -14.30
N GLY A 79 -6.16 -13.33 -13.03
CA GLY A 79 -4.94 -13.99 -12.58
C GLY A 79 -3.65 -13.41 -13.18
N ARG A 80 -3.69 -12.13 -13.59
CA ARG A 80 -2.53 -11.41 -14.14
C ARG A 80 -1.79 -10.68 -13.02
N SER A 81 -0.47 -10.64 -13.12
CA SER A 81 0.38 -9.83 -12.25
C SER A 81 0.35 -8.36 -12.67
N PRO A 82 0.52 -7.43 -11.72
CA PRO A 82 0.71 -6.01 -12.02
C PRO A 82 1.88 -5.80 -13.00
N ALA A 83 1.79 -4.75 -13.83
CA ALA A 83 2.73 -4.50 -14.93
C ALA A 83 4.03 -3.81 -14.48
#